data_AF-R2SZZ3-F1
#
_entry.id   AF-R2SZZ3-F1
#
_cell.length_a   1.000
_cell.length_b   1.000
_cell.length_c   1.000
_cell.angle_alpha   90.00
_cell.angle_beta   90.00
_cell.angle_gamma   90.00
#
_symmetry.space_group_name_H-M   'P 1'
#
loop_
_entity.id
_entity.type
_entity.pdbx_description
1 polymer ?
#
loop_
_entity_poly.entity_id
_entity_poly.type
_entity_poly.pdbx_seq_one_letter_code
_entity_poly.pdbx_strand_id
1 'polypeptide(L)'
;MAETMIVILQHFKNQLEKILFNQICDYNVLKKEGVRMFDYNNYLQKNGSMSFEEALKIFNSIFKILKCKDEYLHELWKEVIDSAIAYSNMRTNWNYFSREEKQEKDKLRTNYHNTFMINLKAFHKLTEQLELDTSWIEKLGSSEDRNRWGDFGGYILCIENIRAR
;
A
#
# COMPACT_ATOMS: atom_id res chain seq x y z
N MET A 1 45.52 27.08 -17.14
CA MET A 1 44.18 26.53 -17.47
C MET A 1 44.13 25.00 -17.40
N ALA A 2 45.10 24.27 -17.97
CA ALA A 2 45.10 22.79 -17.94
C ALA A 2 45.24 22.18 -16.53
N GLU A 3 46.11 22.73 -15.68
CA GLU A 3 46.33 22.21 -14.32
C GLU A 3 45.10 22.34 -13.41
N THR A 4 44.37 23.46 -13.51
CA THR A 4 43.12 23.68 -12.78
C THR A 4 42.04 22.66 -13.18
N MET A 5 41.99 22.29 -14.47
CA MET A 5 41.02 21.31 -14.98
C MET A 5 41.32 19.89 -14.49
N ILE A 6 42.61 19.53 -14.36
CA ILE A 6 43.05 18.24 -13.82
C ILE A 6 42.67 18.12 -12.33
N VAL A 7 42.90 19.16 -11.53
CA VAL A 7 42.54 19.17 -10.10
C VAL A 7 41.03 19.00 -9.90
N ILE A 8 40.22 19.66 -10.74
CA ILE A 8 38.75 19.54 -10.70
C ILE A 8 38.31 18.12 -11.06
N LEU A 9 38.86 17.51 -12.10
CA LEU A 9 38.53 16.13 -12.50
C LEU A 9 38.94 15.11 -11.42
N GLN A 10 40.10 15.30 -10.79
CA GLN A 10 40.55 14.46 -9.68
C GLN A 10 39.60 14.57 -8.47
N HIS A 11 39.13 15.78 -8.17
CA HIS A 11 38.16 16.02 -7.10
C HIS A 11 36.83 15.30 -7.38
N PHE A 12 36.29 15.44 -8.60
CA PHE A 12 35.04 14.77 -8.98
C PHE A 12 35.17 13.24 -8.95
N LYS A 13 36.29 12.69 -9.43
CA LYS A 13 36.57 11.25 -9.36
C LYS A 13 36.57 10.74 -7.91
N ASN A 14 37.25 11.45 -7.01
CA ASN A 14 37.31 11.08 -5.59
C ASN A 14 35.95 11.18 -4.89
N GLN A 15 35.09 12.14 -5.28
CA GLN A 15 33.72 12.24 -4.76
C GLN A 15 32.85 11.08 -5.26
N LEU A 16 32.95 10.71 -6.54
CA LEU A 16 32.22 9.58 -7.11
C LEU A 16 32.66 8.25 -6.48
N GLU A 17 33.96 8.04 -6.27
CA GLU A 17 34.49 6.84 -5.62
C GLU A 17 34.01 6.73 -4.15
N LYS A 18 33.93 7.85 -3.42
CA LYS A 18 33.36 7.87 -2.06
C LYS A 18 31.87 7.54 -2.04
N ILE A 19 31.09 8.08 -2.97
CA ILE A 19 29.66 7.78 -3.08
C ILE A 19 29.45 6.29 -3.38
N LEU A 20 30.20 5.75 -4.34
CA LEU A 20 30.12 4.34 -4.72
C LEU A 20 30.54 3.43 -3.55
N PHE A 21 31.61 3.78 -2.84
CA PHE A 21 32.10 3.03 -1.68
C PHE A 21 31.09 3.04 -0.53
N ASN A 22 30.49 4.19 -0.22
CA ASN A 22 29.48 4.28 0.83
C ASN A 22 28.23 3.45 0.49
N GLN A 23 27.75 3.51 -0.76
CA GLN A 23 26.62 2.69 -1.22
C GLN A 23 26.92 1.18 -1.14
N ILE A 24 28.15 0.77 -1.47
CA ILE A 24 28.59 -0.63 -1.37
C ILE A 24 28.73 -1.05 0.10
N CYS A 25 29.24 -0.17 0.97
CA CYS A 25 29.30 -0.41 2.42
C CYS A 25 27.90 -0.58 3.02
N ASP A 26 26.95 0.31 2.70
CA ASP A 26 25.57 0.22 3.17
C ASP A 26 24.90 -1.08 2.69
N TYR A 27 25.10 -1.45 1.42
CA TYR A 27 24.59 -2.71 0.88
C TYR A 27 25.16 -3.95 1.58
N ASN A 28 26.47 -3.96 1.87
CA ASN A 28 27.12 -5.07 2.55
C ASN A 28 26.75 -5.16 4.04
N VAL A 29 26.50 -4.03 4.70
CA VAL A 29 25.98 -3.98 6.09
C VAL A 29 24.56 -4.56 6.14
N LEU A 30 23.67 -4.14 5.24
CA LEU A 30 22.29 -4.66 5.15
C LEU A 30 22.27 -6.18 4.89
N LYS A 31 23.19 -6.68 4.06
CA LYS A 31 23.33 -8.12 3.78
C LYS A 31 23.86 -8.91 4.98
N LYS A 32 24.76 -8.32 5.78
CA LYS A 32 25.37 -8.93 6.98
C LYS A 32 24.39 -9.00 8.15
N GLU A 33 23.46 -8.06 8.24
CA GLU A 33 22.38 -8.04 9.24
C GLU A 33 21.15 -8.89 8.84
N GLY A 34 21.18 -9.55 7.67
CA GLY A 34 20.06 -10.35 7.18
C GLY A 34 18.82 -9.52 6.80
N VAL A 35 18.96 -8.19 6.72
CA VAL A 35 17.89 -7.26 6.36
C VAL A 35 17.73 -7.29 4.85
N ARG A 36 16.75 -8.07 4.37
CA ARG A 36 16.36 -8.08 2.95
C ARG A 36 15.51 -6.84 2.66
N MET A 37 15.99 -5.99 1.77
CA MET A 37 15.22 -4.88 1.20
C MET A 37 13.90 -5.39 0.60
N PHE A 38 12.82 -4.63 0.76
CA PHE A 38 11.56 -4.96 0.12
C PHE A 38 11.71 -4.85 -1.40
N ASP A 39 11.39 -5.93 -2.10
CA ASP A 39 11.40 -5.99 -3.57
C ASP A 39 9.97 -6.06 -4.08
N TYR A 40 9.53 -4.95 -4.68
CA TYR A 40 8.19 -4.82 -5.21
C TYR A 40 7.91 -5.75 -6.40
N ASN A 41 8.89 -5.99 -7.27
CA ASN A 41 8.72 -6.88 -8.42
C ASN A 41 8.51 -8.32 -7.96
N ASN A 42 9.25 -8.75 -6.95
CA ASN A 42 9.04 -10.06 -6.32
C ASN A 42 7.69 -10.14 -5.60
N TYR A 43 7.22 -9.06 -4.98
CA TYR A 43 5.87 -9.01 -4.41
C TYR A 43 4.78 -9.20 -5.47
N LEU A 44 4.90 -8.55 -6.64
CA LEU A 44 3.93 -8.66 -7.73
C LEU A 44 3.84 -10.08 -8.34
N GLN A 45 4.84 -10.94 -8.10
CA GLN A 45 4.76 -12.36 -8.50
C GLN A 45 3.94 -13.22 -7.52
N LYS A 46 3.54 -12.68 -6.36
CA LYS A 46 2.77 -13.44 -5.36
C LYS A 46 1.30 -13.52 -5.76
N ASN A 47 0.68 -14.67 -5.47
CA ASN A 47 -0.75 -14.85 -5.65
C ASN A 47 -1.54 -13.84 -4.81
N GLY A 48 -2.54 -13.20 -5.42
CA GLY A 48 -3.36 -12.17 -4.78
C GLY A 48 -2.64 -10.85 -4.53
N SER A 49 -1.46 -10.62 -5.10
CA SER A 49 -0.84 -9.29 -5.10
C SER A 49 -1.65 -8.29 -5.92
N MET A 50 -1.44 -7.01 -5.66
CA MET A 50 -2.05 -5.90 -6.37
C MET A 50 -1.01 -4.82 -6.63
N SER A 51 -0.93 -4.35 -7.87
CA SER A 51 -0.13 -3.17 -8.20
C SER A 51 -0.84 -1.88 -7.82
N PHE A 52 -0.06 -0.81 -7.61
CA PHE A 52 -0.61 0.53 -7.41
C PHE A 52 -1.51 0.96 -8.58
N GLU A 53 -1.13 0.65 -9.83
CA GLU A 53 -1.89 1.01 -11.03
C GLU A 53 -3.24 0.29 -11.10
N GLU A 54 -3.31 -0.98 -10.69
CA GLU A 54 -4.58 -1.70 -10.55
C GLU A 54 -5.45 -1.07 -9.46
N ALA A 55 -4.88 -0.82 -8.27
CA ALA A 55 -5.60 -0.21 -7.17
C ALA A 55 -6.15 1.18 -7.55
N LEU A 56 -5.34 1.99 -8.22
CA LEU A 56 -5.73 3.32 -8.71
C LEU A 56 -6.88 3.25 -9.72
N LYS A 57 -6.89 2.26 -10.61
CA LYS A 57 -8.01 2.04 -11.55
C LYS A 57 -9.30 1.71 -10.82
N ILE A 58 -9.25 0.82 -9.82
CA ILE A 58 -10.41 0.46 -8.99
C ILE A 58 -10.89 1.68 -8.21
N PHE A 59 -9.96 2.38 -7.55
CA PHE A 59 -10.24 3.58 -6.78
C PHE A 59 -10.91 4.67 -7.63
N ASN A 60 -10.42 4.92 -8.84
CA ASN A 60 -11.01 5.91 -9.74
C ASN A 60 -12.42 5.53 -10.21
N SER A 61 -12.73 4.24 -10.36
CA SER A 61 -14.10 3.78 -10.59
C SER A 61 -14.99 4.09 -9.39
N ILE A 62 -14.56 3.78 -8.18
CA ILE A 62 -15.28 4.12 -6.94
C ILE A 62 -15.46 5.64 -6.81
N PHE A 63 -14.43 6.42 -7.10
CA PHE A 63 -14.49 7.88 -6.99
C PHE A 63 -15.51 8.52 -7.96
N LYS A 64 -15.79 7.87 -9.09
CA LYS A 64 -16.90 8.29 -9.98
C LYS A 64 -18.26 8.04 -9.33
N ILE A 65 -18.44 6.92 -8.63
CA ILE A 65 -19.66 6.58 -7.89
C ILE A 65 -19.90 7.62 -6.79
N LEU A 66 -18.84 8.01 -6.07
CA LEU A 66 -18.90 9.03 -5.00
C LEU A 66 -19.27 10.44 -5.51
N LYS A 67 -19.45 10.66 -6.81
CA LYS A 67 -20.09 11.89 -7.31
C LYS A 67 -21.60 11.92 -7.08
N CYS A 68 -22.21 10.77 -6.78
CA CYS A 68 -23.58 10.68 -6.29
C CYS A 68 -23.74 11.54 -5.03
N LYS A 69 -24.91 12.18 -4.85
CA LYS A 69 -25.22 13.04 -3.70
C LYS A 69 -25.91 12.30 -2.55
N ASP A 70 -25.91 10.97 -2.57
CA ASP A 70 -26.51 10.16 -1.52
C ASP A 70 -25.66 10.21 -0.23
N GLU A 71 -26.19 10.82 0.83
CA GLU A 71 -25.45 11.03 2.09
C GLU A 71 -25.04 9.71 2.76
N TYR A 72 -25.93 8.70 2.74
CA TYR A 72 -25.67 7.41 3.35
C TYR A 72 -24.56 6.65 2.62
N LEU A 73 -24.46 6.78 1.30
CA LEU A 73 -23.34 6.26 0.52
C LEU A 73 -22.00 6.88 0.93
N HIS A 74 -21.97 8.19 1.20
CA HIS A 74 -20.78 8.88 1.70
C HIS A 74 -20.41 8.43 3.11
N GLU A 75 -21.39 8.18 3.98
CA GLU A 75 -21.18 7.60 5.31
C GLU A 75 -20.56 6.20 5.22
N LEU A 76 -21.10 5.32 4.37
CA LEU A 76 -20.53 3.98 4.15
C LEU A 76 -19.09 4.05 3.61
N TRP A 77 -18.80 4.99 2.70
CA TRP A 77 -17.43 5.18 2.24
C TRP A 77 -16.50 5.64 3.36
N LYS A 78 -16.96 6.56 4.22
CA LYS A 78 -16.19 6.97 5.41
C LYS A 78 -15.90 5.77 6.32
N GLU A 79 -16.87 4.88 6.53
CA GLU A 79 -16.68 3.65 7.32
C GLU A 79 -15.66 2.69 6.66
N VAL A 80 -15.61 2.63 5.33
CA VAL A 80 -14.56 1.92 4.59
C VAL A 80 -13.18 2.51 4.90
N ILE A 81 -13.05 3.84 4.85
CA ILE A 81 -11.78 4.52 5.17
C ILE A 81 -11.37 4.28 6.62
N ASP A 82 -12.28 4.47 7.58
CA ASP A 82 -11.98 4.31 9.00
C ASP A 82 -11.52 2.88 9.34
N SER A 83 -12.20 1.88 8.77
CA SER A 83 -11.82 0.47 8.93
C SER A 83 -10.51 0.11 8.22
N ALA A 84 -10.25 0.71 7.04
CA ALA A 84 -8.98 0.57 6.33
C ALA A 84 -7.81 1.15 7.15
N ILE A 85 -7.99 2.29 7.82
CA ILE A 85 -7.01 2.89 8.75
C ILE A 85 -6.67 1.92 9.88
N ALA A 86 -7.69 1.40 10.57
CA ALA A 86 -7.49 0.47 11.68
C ALA A 86 -6.73 -0.80 11.24
N TYR A 87 -7.15 -1.40 10.11
CA TYR A 87 -6.48 -2.58 9.56
C TYR A 87 -5.05 -2.29 9.11
N SER A 88 -4.82 -1.19 8.39
CA SER A 88 -3.50 -0.84 7.86
C SER A 88 -2.51 -0.50 8.98
N ASN A 89 -2.96 0.16 10.05
CA ASN A 89 -2.15 0.38 11.24
C ASN A 89 -1.70 -0.95 11.86
N MET A 90 -2.64 -1.88 12.09
CA MET A 90 -2.31 -3.22 12.61
C MET A 90 -1.39 -4.01 11.65
N ARG A 91 -1.65 -3.96 10.34
CA ARG A 91 -0.86 -4.66 9.31
C ARG A 91 0.57 -4.12 9.20
N THR A 92 0.74 -2.81 9.34
CA THR A 92 2.06 -2.16 9.35
C THR A 92 2.82 -2.54 10.62
N ASN A 93 2.18 -2.43 11.79
CA ASN A 93 2.77 -2.81 13.07
C ASN A 93 3.10 -4.31 13.17
N TRP A 94 2.41 -5.16 12.40
CA TRP A 94 2.70 -6.58 12.30
C TRP A 94 4.16 -6.88 11.93
N ASN A 95 4.81 -6.01 11.16
CA ASN A 95 6.23 -6.20 10.81
C ASN A 95 7.17 -6.02 12.01
N TYR A 96 6.73 -5.28 13.03
CA TYR A 96 7.54 -4.89 14.19
C TYR A 96 7.19 -5.65 15.47
N PHE A 97 6.05 -6.33 15.52
CA PHE A 97 5.66 -7.16 16.65
C PHE A 97 6.56 -8.37 16.87
N SER A 98 6.79 -8.68 18.15
CA SER A 98 7.38 -9.95 18.61
C SER A 98 6.51 -11.14 18.20
N ARG A 99 7.03 -12.35 18.38
CA ARG A 99 6.26 -13.58 18.11
C ARG A 99 5.05 -13.70 19.03
N GLU A 100 5.23 -13.37 20.31
CA GLU A 100 4.21 -13.42 21.36
C GLU A 100 3.11 -12.39 21.08
N GLU A 101 3.51 -11.15 20.73
CA GLU A 101 2.57 -10.10 20.36
C GLU A 101 1.76 -10.46 19.11
N LYS A 102 2.38 -11.11 18.11
CA LYS A 102 1.69 -11.63 16.93
C LYS A 102 0.65 -12.68 17.32
N GLN A 103 1.02 -13.64 18.18
CA GLN A 103 0.09 -14.67 18.64
C GLN A 103 -1.12 -14.08 19.37
N GLU A 104 -0.89 -13.09 20.23
CA GLU A 104 -1.94 -12.37 20.95
C GLU A 104 -2.86 -11.58 19.99
N LYS A 105 -2.27 -10.88 19.02
CA LYS A 105 -2.98 -9.92 18.15
C LYS A 105 -3.52 -10.54 16.86
N ASP A 106 -3.24 -11.81 16.57
CA ASP A 106 -3.64 -12.46 15.31
C ASP A 106 -5.16 -12.45 15.09
N LYS A 107 -5.93 -12.74 16.14
CA LYS A 107 -7.40 -12.66 16.12
C LYS A 107 -7.86 -11.24 15.86
N LEU A 108 -7.27 -10.26 16.54
CA LEU A 108 -7.63 -8.84 16.38
C LEU A 108 -7.32 -8.33 14.97
N ARG A 109 -6.15 -8.67 14.41
CA ARG A 109 -5.80 -8.37 13.02
C ARG A 109 -6.82 -8.96 12.04
N THR A 110 -7.22 -10.22 12.27
CA THR A 110 -8.23 -10.88 11.44
C THR A 110 -9.57 -10.15 11.52
N ASN A 111 -9.97 -9.69 12.72
CA ASN A 111 -11.19 -8.91 12.90
C ASN A 111 -11.14 -7.58 12.17
N TYR A 112 -10.06 -6.79 12.29
CA TYR A 112 -9.93 -5.53 11.56
C TYR A 112 -10.00 -5.72 10.04
N HIS A 113 -9.37 -6.78 9.52
CA HIS A 113 -9.47 -7.10 8.10
C HIS A 113 -10.91 -7.43 7.69
N ASN A 114 -11.60 -8.26 8.48
CA ASN A 114 -12.98 -8.64 8.21
C ASN A 114 -13.91 -7.42 8.26
N THR A 115 -13.73 -6.52 9.22
CA THR A 115 -14.49 -5.27 9.31
C THR A 115 -14.31 -4.42 8.05
N PHE A 116 -13.07 -4.23 7.58
CA PHE A 116 -12.82 -3.53 6.31
C PHE A 116 -13.54 -4.19 5.13
N MET A 117 -13.45 -5.50 5.00
CA MET A 117 -14.12 -6.23 3.91
C MET A 117 -15.65 -6.13 4.01
N ILE A 118 -16.22 -6.17 5.22
CA ILE A 118 -17.67 -6.03 5.46
C ILE A 118 -18.12 -4.63 5.06
N ASN A 119 -17.42 -3.58 5.50
CA ASN A 119 -17.78 -2.19 5.16
C ASN A 119 -17.69 -1.96 3.65
N LEU A 120 -16.66 -2.49 2.98
CA LEU A 120 -16.52 -2.35 1.53
C LEU A 120 -17.63 -3.10 0.76
N LYS A 121 -18.07 -4.26 1.27
CA LYS A 121 -19.23 -4.99 0.73
C LYS A 121 -20.55 -4.26 0.98
N ALA A 122 -20.70 -3.61 2.14
CA ALA A 122 -21.88 -2.79 2.45
C ALA A 122 -21.98 -1.59 1.51
N PHE A 123 -20.87 -0.88 1.30
CA PHE A 123 -20.76 0.18 0.29
C PHE A 123 -21.16 -0.35 -1.10
N HIS A 124 -20.58 -1.47 -1.54
CA HIS A 124 -20.92 -2.09 -2.83
C HIS A 124 -22.42 -2.38 -2.95
N LYS A 125 -23.03 -2.99 -1.93
CA LYS A 125 -24.46 -3.33 -1.95
C LYS A 125 -25.33 -2.10 -2.11
N LEU A 126 -25.01 -0.98 -1.45
CA LEU A 126 -25.75 0.26 -1.64
C LEU A 126 -25.54 0.82 -3.05
N THR A 127 -24.34 0.73 -3.60
CA THR A 127 -24.09 1.17 -4.99
C THR A 127 -24.92 0.39 -6.01
N GLU A 128 -25.13 -0.92 -5.79
CA GLU A 128 -26.04 -1.73 -6.60
C GLU A 128 -27.50 -1.27 -6.47
N GLN A 129 -27.94 -0.99 -5.24
CA GLN A 129 -29.30 -0.50 -4.97
C GLN A 129 -29.59 0.88 -5.59
N LEU A 130 -28.56 1.71 -5.72
CA LEU A 130 -28.63 3.02 -6.36
C LEU A 130 -28.43 2.94 -7.90
N GLU A 131 -28.33 1.73 -8.47
CA GLU A 131 -28.12 1.49 -9.90
C GLU A 131 -26.85 2.19 -10.46
N LEU A 132 -25.82 2.33 -9.62
CA LEU A 132 -24.52 2.91 -10.00
C LEU A 132 -23.59 1.82 -10.56
N ASP A 133 -22.56 2.23 -11.32
CA ASP A 133 -21.58 1.30 -11.90
C ASP A 133 -20.78 0.55 -10.83
N THR A 134 -21.05 -0.75 -10.68
CA THR A 134 -20.38 -1.62 -9.72
C THR A 134 -19.30 -2.52 -10.33
N SER A 135 -18.96 -2.34 -11.62
CA SER A 135 -17.96 -3.16 -12.33
C SER A 135 -16.55 -3.15 -11.72
N TRP A 136 -16.28 -2.22 -10.80
CA TRP A 136 -15.03 -2.19 -10.03
C TRP A 136 -14.84 -3.42 -9.13
N ILE A 137 -15.92 -4.04 -8.66
CA ILE A 137 -15.86 -5.20 -7.77
C ILE A 137 -15.22 -6.41 -8.47
N GLU A 138 -15.50 -6.57 -9.77
CA GLU A 138 -14.95 -7.65 -10.58
C GLU A 138 -13.42 -7.51 -10.75
N LYS A 139 -12.93 -6.26 -10.84
CA LYS A 139 -11.50 -5.95 -10.92
C LYS A 139 -10.79 -6.16 -9.58
N LEU A 140 -11.50 -5.93 -8.47
CA LEU A 140 -11.01 -6.25 -7.14
C LEU A 140 -10.89 -7.77 -6.95
N GLY A 141 -11.83 -8.53 -7.51
CA GLY A 141 -11.81 -9.99 -7.55
C GLY A 141 -12.54 -10.64 -6.37
N SER A 142 -12.39 -11.96 -6.24
CA SER A 142 -13.09 -12.75 -5.23
C SER A 142 -12.78 -12.26 -3.82
N SER A 143 -13.78 -12.23 -2.93
CA SER A 143 -13.53 -11.93 -1.52
C SER A 143 -12.76 -13.03 -0.77
N GLU A 144 -12.61 -14.21 -1.38
CA GLU A 144 -11.74 -15.27 -0.87
C GLU A 144 -10.25 -14.91 -1.05
N ASP A 145 -9.92 -14.02 -1.98
CA ASP A 145 -8.57 -13.46 -2.17
C ASP A 145 -8.29 -12.37 -1.13
N ARG A 146 -8.33 -12.77 0.14
CA ARG A 146 -8.20 -11.88 1.30
C ARG A 146 -6.94 -11.00 1.22
N ASN A 147 -5.82 -11.52 0.73
CA ASN A 147 -4.60 -10.72 0.56
C ASN A 147 -4.79 -9.56 -0.42
N ARG A 148 -5.49 -9.79 -1.54
CA ARG A 148 -5.76 -8.77 -2.56
C ARG A 148 -6.66 -7.67 -2.02
N TRP A 149 -7.69 -8.04 -1.28
CA TRP A 149 -8.56 -7.09 -0.58
C TRP A 149 -7.80 -6.29 0.48
N GLY A 150 -6.94 -6.96 1.26
CA GLY A 150 -6.09 -6.28 2.23
C GLY A 150 -5.09 -5.31 1.57
N ASP A 151 -4.53 -5.66 0.41
CA ASP A 151 -3.62 -4.80 -0.35
C ASP A 151 -4.36 -3.57 -0.88
N PHE A 152 -5.58 -3.76 -1.39
CA PHE A 152 -6.44 -2.65 -1.80
C PHE A 152 -6.72 -1.68 -0.65
N GLY A 153 -7.00 -2.18 0.56
CA GLY A 153 -7.18 -1.34 1.75
C GLY A 153 -5.97 -0.44 2.04
N GLY A 154 -4.76 -0.97 1.90
CA GLY A 154 -3.53 -0.18 2.04
C GLY A 154 -3.36 0.88 0.94
N TYR A 155 -3.65 0.52 -0.31
CA TYR A 155 -3.55 1.46 -1.43
C TYR A 155 -4.62 2.57 -1.37
N ILE A 156 -5.84 2.28 -0.91
CA ILE A 156 -6.87 3.31 -0.67
C ILE A 156 -6.30 4.40 0.24
N LEU A 157 -5.68 4.03 1.36
CA LEU A 157 -5.10 5.01 2.27
C LEU A 157 -3.95 5.78 1.62
N CYS A 158 -3.07 5.11 0.87
CA CYS A 158 -2.01 5.79 0.11
C CYS A 158 -2.60 6.88 -0.80
N ILE A 159 -3.63 6.53 -1.58
CA ILE A 159 -4.28 7.45 -2.51
C ILE A 159 -4.97 8.59 -1.77
N GLU A 160 -5.74 8.31 -0.71
CA GLU A 160 -6.41 9.35 0.10
C GLU A 160 -5.40 10.32 0.73
N ASN A 161 -4.27 9.81 1.24
CA ASN A 161 -3.19 10.66 1.76
C ASN A 161 -2.60 11.57 0.69
N ILE A 162 -2.40 11.07 -0.54
CA ILE A 162 -1.88 11.89 -1.66
C ILE A 162 -2.92 12.93 -2.09
N ARG A 163 -4.21 12.59 -2.10
CA ARG A 163 -5.32 13.48 -2.50
C ARG A 163 -5.53 14.66 -1.56
N ALA A 164 -5.08 14.57 -0.30
CA ALA A 164 -5.21 15.63 0.69
C ALA A 164 -4.16 16.76 0.56
N ARG A 165 -3.27 16.67 -0.44
CA ARG A 165 -2.27 17.71 -0.76
C ARG A 165 -2.88 18.85 -1.55
#